data_AF-A0A840E643-F1
#
_entry.id   AF-A0A840E643-F1
#
_cell.length_a   1.000
_cell.length_b   1.000
_cell.length_c   1.000
_cell.angle_alpha   90.00
_cell.angle_beta   90.00
_cell.angle_gamma   90.00
#
_symmetry.space_group_name_H-M   'P 1'
#
loop_
_entity.id
_entity.type
_entity.pdbx_description
1 polymer ?
#
loop_
_entity_poly.entity_id
_entity_poly.type
_entity_poly.pdbx_seq_one_letter_code
_entity_poly.pdbx_strand_id
1 'polypeptide(L)'
;MVTVNNIEKANQITNIWNRYIYRYKFFGKQLQFTDDIRTNYFGEILTQFHDMCMVLDQRHDESASYGKRILYAIGLLQAIYVQQDLIEEIHIIFKTGVDKQILNKDENYVINRNIRNETVGHPIRKSIQRPTSLGPQKQPGKNKLLSSTLFVHDTTDRKIVYGRYHRDSNFKMEAKIHFWKDVSQRHNKFIESNLDFILKKIGILLENFGKNLIDLYQTFNIMPFNSLVTVVERRFEKILLIEYVFDPLVLNRANLHSHSHPRYQNVVGQFYKTLEDWLTEEIQSIEELIGEALREIPFHREISSSNNNNEVYNTDLYSIESRLPGEMKGCTYDLGKLVDRNHGMWEYFYTTLKSKCINQDPILNELEFLRASRLDEFEYCCSFFYIERLLKETC
;
A
#
# COMPACT_ATOMS: atom_id res chain seq x y z
N MET A 1 -12.09 -17.83 -13.87
CA MET A 1 -12.59 -17.00 -12.76
C MET A 1 -11.49 -16.96 -11.73
N VAL A 2 -11.26 -15.79 -11.15
CA VAL A 2 -9.93 -15.28 -10.76
C VAL A 2 -9.21 -16.30 -9.87
N THR A 3 -7.97 -16.62 -10.20
CA THR A 3 -7.23 -17.63 -9.43
C THR A 3 -6.97 -17.10 -8.03
N VAL A 4 -6.97 -17.97 -7.03
CA VAL A 4 -6.52 -17.65 -5.66
C VAL A 4 -5.18 -16.89 -5.70
N ASN A 5 -4.28 -17.34 -6.58
CA ASN A 5 -3.01 -16.68 -6.89
C ASN A 5 -3.14 -15.18 -7.26
N ASN A 6 -4.10 -14.79 -8.11
CA ASN A 6 -4.27 -13.40 -8.51
C ASN A 6 -4.75 -12.51 -7.35
N ILE A 7 -5.57 -13.07 -6.45
CA ILE A 7 -6.02 -12.36 -5.24
C ILE A 7 -4.86 -12.20 -4.26
N GLU A 8 -4.06 -13.26 -4.07
CA GLU A 8 -2.85 -13.21 -3.23
C GLU A 8 -1.85 -12.16 -3.73
N LYS A 9 -1.59 -12.11 -5.05
CA LYS A 9 -0.75 -11.07 -5.66
C LYS A 9 -1.29 -9.66 -5.44
N ALA A 10 -2.59 -9.44 -5.61
CA ALA A 10 -3.22 -8.14 -5.35
C ALA A 10 -3.11 -7.73 -3.87
N ASN A 11 -3.31 -8.68 -2.94
CA ASN A 11 -3.14 -8.46 -1.51
C ASN A 11 -1.67 -8.14 -1.17
N GLN A 12 -0.72 -8.81 -1.80
CA GLN A 12 0.70 -8.51 -1.62
C GLN A 12 1.04 -7.07 -2.06
N ILE A 13 0.54 -6.63 -3.22
CA ILE A 13 0.68 -5.24 -3.68
C ILE A 13 0.09 -4.27 -2.66
N THR A 14 -1.09 -4.60 -2.12
CA THR A 14 -1.78 -3.79 -1.10
C THR A 14 -0.96 -3.66 0.17
N ASN A 15 -0.42 -4.77 0.67
CA ASN A 15 0.40 -4.81 1.88
C ASN A 15 1.67 -3.98 1.72
N ILE A 16 2.38 -4.14 0.59
CA ILE A 16 3.58 -3.36 0.31
C ILE A 16 3.25 -1.86 0.17
N TRP A 17 2.12 -1.54 -0.46
CA TRP A 17 1.68 -0.15 -0.59
C TRP A 17 1.47 0.50 0.76
N ASN A 18 0.68 -0.14 1.63
CA ASN A 18 0.32 0.40 2.94
C ASN A 18 1.50 0.45 3.91
N ARG A 19 2.43 -0.52 3.81
CA ARG A 19 3.60 -0.59 4.69
C ARG A 19 4.71 0.36 4.27
N TYR A 20 4.97 0.50 2.97
CA TYR A 20 6.12 1.26 2.48
C TYR A 20 5.75 2.44 1.59
N ILE A 21 5.10 2.16 0.45
CA ILE A 21 4.98 3.14 -0.63
C ILE A 21 4.20 4.39 -0.18
N TYR A 22 3.07 4.19 0.50
CA TYR A 22 2.26 5.27 1.03
C TYR A 22 2.95 6.03 2.16
N ARG A 23 3.85 5.36 2.89
CA ARG A 23 4.45 5.89 4.12
C ARG A 23 5.70 6.73 3.87
N TYR A 24 6.54 6.37 2.91
CA TYR A 24 7.85 7.00 2.74
C TYR A 24 7.91 7.89 1.49
N LYS A 25 8.32 9.15 1.68
CA LYS A 25 8.59 10.12 0.59
C LYS A 25 9.58 9.60 -0.45
N PHE A 26 10.44 8.64 -0.07
CA PHE A 26 11.37 7.95 -0.97
C PHE A 26 10.70 7.43 -2.24
N PHE A 27 9.53 6.79 -2.12
CA PHE A 27 8.79 6.23 -3.26
C PHE A 27 8.10 7.32 -4.09
N GLY A 28 7.81 8.47 -3.47
CA GLY A 28 7.23 9.67 -4.05
C GLY A 28 7.79 10.04 -5.43
N LYS A 29 9.11 10.04 -5.55
CA LYS A 29 9.83 10.47 -6.78
C LYS A 29 9.89 9.38 -7.85
N GLN A 30 9.77 8.12 -7.46
CA GLN A 30 9.92 6.96 -8.34
C GLN A 30 8.58 6.51 -8.94
N LEU A 31 7.48 6.90 -8.30
CA LEU A 31 6.11 6.62 -8.74
C LEU A 31 5.46 7.89 -9.29
N GLN A 32 4.25 7.75 -9.84
CA GLN A 32 3.43 8.88 -10.23
C GLN A 32 2.63 9.39 -9.04
N PHE A 33 3.27 9.98 -8.02
CA PHE A 33 2.51 10.60 -6.92
C PHE A 33 1.90 11.94 -7.36
N THR A 34 0.71 11.89 -7.96
CA THR A 34 -0.18 13.06 -8.07
C THR A 34 -0.83 13.36 -6.72
N ASP A 35 -1.44 14.53 -6.58
CA ASP A 35 -2.19 14.87 -5.37
C ASP A 35 -3.35 13.88 -5.12
N ASP A 36 -3.96 13.35 -6.18
CA ASP A 36 -4.99 12.31 -6.07
C ASP A 36 -4.42 10.99 -5.50
N ILE A 37 -3.24 10.57 -5.94
CA ILE A 37 -2.58 9.33 -5.45
C ILE A 37 -2.09 9.47 -4.01
N ARG A 38 -1.90 10.70 -3.52
CA ARG A 38 -1.62 10.98 -2.10
C ARG A 38 -2.86 10.87 -1.20
N THR A 39 -4.05 10.70 -1.77
CA THR A 39 -5.27 10.36 -1.04
C THR A 39 -5.45 8.83 -0.94
N ASN A 40 -6.67 8.38 -0.63
CA ASN A 40 -7.02 6.96 -0.62
C ASN A 40 -7.25 6.35 -2.01
N TYR A 41 -6.97 7.07 -3.10
CA TYR A 41 -7.23 6.66 -4.48
C TYR A 41 -6.71 5.26 -4.84
N PHE A 42 -5.47 4.92 -4.46
CA PHE A 42 -4.95 3.57 -4.72
C PHE A 42 -5.67 2.49 -3.91
N GLY A 43 -6.11 2.82 -2.69
CA GLY A 43 -6.96 1.97 -1.88
C GLY A 43 -8.29 1.69 -2.59
N GLU A 44 -8.92 2.71 -3.18
CA GLU A 44 -10.16 2.56 -3.96
C GLU A 44 -9.98 1.64 -5.16
N ILE A 45 -8.86 1.77 -5.90
CA ILE A 45 -8.52 0.88 -7.02
C ILE A 45 -8.48 -0.59 -6.56
N LEU A 46 -7.79 -0.87 -5.46
CA LEU A 46 -7.62 -2.23 -4.95
C LEU A 46 -8.92 -2.81 -4.38
N THR A 47 -9.70 -1.99 -3.66
CA THR A 47 -11.04 -2.39 -3.18
C THR A 47 -11.95 -2.72 -4.37
N GLN A 48 -11.99 -1.86 -5.38
CA GLN A 48 -12.80 -2.11 -6.58
C GLN A 48 -12.32 -3.35 -7.34
N PHE A 49 -11.01 -3.59 -7.39
CA PHE A 49 -10.45 -4.80 -8.00
C PHE A 49 -10.95 -6.07 -7.29
N HIS A 50 -10.93 -6.07 -5.95
CA HIS A 50 -11.42 -7.16 -5.12
C HIS A 50 -12.93 -7.39 -5.29
N ASP A 51 -13.74 -6.32 -5.31
CA ASP A 51 -15.18 -6.42 -5.55
C ASP A 51 -15.47 -7.09 -6.90
N MET A 52 -14.68 -6.78 -7.93
CA MET A 52 -14.84 -7.43 -9.24
C MET A 52 -14.42 -8.90 -9.20
N CYS A 53 -13.45 -9.31 -8.38
CA CYS A 53 -13.16 -10.74 -8.16
C CYS A 53 -14.39 -11.46 -7.60
N MET A 54 -15.08 -10.85 -6.63
CA MET A 54 -16.31 -11.44 -6.05
C MET A 54 -17.42 -11.60 -7.10
N VAL A 55 -17.58 -10.64 -8.01
CA VAL A 55 -18.52 -10.76 -9.15
C VAL A 55 -18.11 -11.89 -10.08
N LEU A 56 -16.81 -12.03 -10.35
CA LEU A 56 -16.26 -13.08 -11.18
C LEU A 56 -16.22 -14.45 -10.49
N ASP A 57 -16.47 -14.58 -9.20
CA ASP A 57 -16.49 -15.89 -8.53
C ASP A 57 -17.92 -16.43 -8.31
N GLN A 58 -18.94 -15.66 -8.71
CA GLN A 58 -20.33 -16.08 -8.60
C GLN A 58 -20.60 -17.34 -9.45
N ARG A 59 -21.04 -18.41 -8.76
CA ARG A 59 -21.46 -19.66 -9.40
C ARG A 59 -22.75 -19.45 -10.19
N HIS A 60 -22.76 -19.95 -11.41
CA HIS A 60 -23.93 -19.89 -12.26
C HIS A 60 -24.95 -20.96 -11.86
N ASP A 61 -26.22 -20.59 -11.82
CA ASP A 61 -27.34 -21.52 -11.68
C ASP A 61 -27.77 -22.02 -13.07
N GLU A 62 -27.53 -23.29 -13.38
CA GLU A 62 -27.89 -23.89 -14.67
C GLU A 62 -29.40 -23.81 -14.95
N SER A 63 -30.23 -23.68 -13.92
CA SER A 63 -31.69 -23.53 -14.01
C SER A 63 -32.17 -22.07 -14.15
N ALA A 64 -31.25 -21.10 -14.20
CA ALA A 64 -31.57 -19.68 -14.28
C ALA A 64 -32.38 -19.33 -15.53
N SER A 65 -33.35 -18.42 -15.40
CA SER A 65 -34.13 -17.90 -16.53
C SER A 65 -33.25 -17.18 -17.56
N TYR A 66 -33.72 -17.06 -18.81
CA TYR A 66 -33.00 -16.36 -19.88
C TYR A 66 -32.54 -14.95 -19.47
N GLY A 67 -33.41 -14.18 -18.81
CA GLY A 67 -33.06 -12.84 -18.30
C GLY A 67 -31.91 -12.88 -17.29
N LYS A 68 -31.93 -13.83 -16.34
CA LYS A 68 -30.84 -14.01 -15.38
C LYS A 68 -29.51 -14.38 -16.07
N ARG A 69 -29.56 -15.23 -17.10
CA ARG A 69 -28.37 -15.62 -17.88
C ARG A 69 -27.75 -14.44 -18.63
N ILE A 70 -28.58 -13.57 -19.22
CA ILE A 70 -28.09 -12.32 -19.85
C ILE A 70 -27.48 -11.38 -18.82
N LEU A 71 -28.16 -11.15 -17.68
CA LEU A 71 -27.65 -10.27 -16.64
C LEU A 71 -26.29 -10.74 -16.13
N TYR A 72 -26.10 -12.05 -15.99
CA TYR A 72 -24.81 -12.63 -15.66
C TYR A 72 -23.75 -12.42 -16.75
N ALA A 73 -24.09 -12.64 -18.03
CA ALA A 73 -23.21 -12.31 -19.18
C ALA A 73 -22.75 -10.85 -19.17
N ILE A 74 -23.68 -9.93 -18.92
CA ILE A 74 -23.39 -8.50 -18.81
C ILE A 74 -22.48 -8.24 -17.60
N GLY A 75 -22.83 -8.77 -16.43
CA GLY A 75 -22.09 -8.58 -15.19
C GLY A 75 -20.64 -9.04 -15.29
N LEU A 76 -20.39 -10.24 -15.81
CA LEU A 76 -19.03 -10.74 -16.02
C LEU A 76 -18.24 -9.89 -17.01
N LEU A 77 -18.81 -9.61 -18.19
CA LEU A 77 -18.10 -8.82 -19.20
C LEU A 77 -17.77 -7.42 -18.68
N GLN A 78 -18.66 -6.84 -17.87
CA GLN A 78 -18.43 -5.55 -17.23
C GLN A 78 -17.36 -5.63 -16.13
N ALA A 79 -17.36 -6.68 -15.30
CA ALA A 79 -16.34 -6.89 -14.27
C ALA A 79 -14.94 -7.08 -14.87
N ILE A 80 -14.84 -7.87 -15.94
CA ILE A 80 -13.60 -8.03 -16.73
C ILE A 80 -13.12 -6.67 -17.25
N TYR A 81 -14.01 -5.91 -17.87
CA TYR A 81 -13.68 -4.59 -18.43
C TYR A 81 -13.17 -3.63 -17.34
N VAL A 82 -13.81 -3.61 -16.18
CA VAL A 82 -13.38 -2.78 -15.04
C VAL A 82 -12.01 -3.22 -14.54
N GLN A 83 -11.77 -4.52 -14.30
CA GLN A 83 -10.45 -4.99 -13.87
C GLN A 83 -9.34 -4.69 -14.88
N GLN A 84 -9.65 -4.74 -16.18
CA GLN A 84 -8.71 -4.33 -17.23
C GLN A 84 -8.34 -2.84 -17.15
N ASP A 85 -9.31 -1.96 -16.88
CA ASP A 85 -9.06 -0.53 -16.69
C ASP A 85 -8.30 -0.25 -15.39
N LEU A 86 -8.61 -0.98 -14.30
CA LEU A 86 -7.87 -0.86 -13.04
C LEU A 86 -6.40 -1.27 -13.19
N ILE A 87 -6.10 -2.33 -13.93
CA ILE A 87 -4.71 -2.72 -14.25
C ILE A 87 -3.98 -1.64 -15.05
N GLU A 88 -4.67 -0.98 -16.00
CA GLU A 88 -4.12 0.16 -16.75
C GLU A 88 -3.74 1.30 -15.79
N GLU A 89 -4.60 1.64 -14.82
CA GLU A 89 -4.30 2.65 -13.79
C GLU A 89 -3.14 2.23 -12.87
N ILE A 90 -3.08 0.97 -12.44
CA ILE A 90 -1.97 0.48 -11.61
C ILE A 90 -0.63 0.62 -12.36
N HIS A 91 -0.59 0.34 -13.67
CA HIS A 91 0.61 0.54 -14.48
C HIS A 91 1.06 2.01 -14.56
N ILE A 92 0.11 2.94 -14.64
CA ILE A 92 0.36 4.38 -14.62
C ILE A 92 0.99 4.79 -13.29
N ILE A 93 0.37 4.38 -12.17
CA ILE A 93 0.85 4.68 -10.81
C ILE A 93 2.29 4.18 -10.61
N PHE A 94 2.55 2.94 -11.02
CA PHE A 94 3.86 2.30 -10.88
C PHE A 94 4.89 2.70 -11.94
N LYS A 95 4.51 3.55 -12.92
CA LYS A 95 5.35 3.94 -14.06
C LYS A 95 6.05 2.73 -14.68
N THR A 96 5.29 1.68 -14.95
CA THR A 96 5.83 0.42 -15.49
C THR A 96 6.26 0.55 -16.96
N GLY A 97 5.81 1.61 -17.64
CA GLY A 97 6.02 1.82 -19.08
C GLY A 97 5.01 1.05 -19.94
N VAL A 98 4.07 0.32 -19.33
CA VAL A 98 2.95 -0.32 -20.03
C VAL A 98 1.83 0.68 -20.15
N ASP A 99 1.51 1.06 -21.38
CA ASP A 99 0.40 1.96 -21.69
C ASP A 99 -0.73 1.20 -22.42
N LYS A 100 -1.83 1.91 -22.67
CA LYS A 100 -2.97 1.38 -23.41
C LYS A 100 -2.61 0.83 -24.79
N GLN A 101 -1.62 1.41 -25.47
CA GLN A 101 -1.22 0.95 -26.81
C GLN A 101 -0.53 -0.41 -26.75
N ILE A 102 0.25 -0.65 -25.69
CA ILE A 102 0.86 -1.95 -25.41
C ILE A 102 -0.22 -2.97 -25.02
N LEU A 103 -1.15 -2.62 -24.13
CA LEU A 103 -2.25 -3.50 -23.75
C LEU A 103 -3.15 -3.88 -24.94
N ASN A 104 -3.37 -2.95 -25.87
CA ASN A 104 -4.10 -3.20 -27.12
C ASN A 104 -3.40 -4.17 -28.09
N LYS A 105 -2.16 -4.61 -27.80
CA LYS A 105 -1.47 -5.66 -28.55
C LYS A 105 -1.60 -7.03 -27.87
N ASP A 106 -2.06 -7.10 -26.62
CA ASP A 106 -2.32 -8.36 -25.92
C ASP A 106 -3.69 -8.92 -26.34
N GLU A 107 -3.69 -10.09 -26.98
CA GLU A 107 -4.92 -10.76 -27.40
C GLU A 107 -5.84 -11.09 -26.22
N ASN A 108 -5.29 -11.39 -25.04
CA ASN A 108 -6.05 -11.67 -23.83
C ASN A 108 -6.80 -10.44 -23.32
N TYR A 109 -6.23 -9.25 -23.51
CA TYR A 109 -6.88 -7.96 -23.23
C TYR A 109 -7.96 -7.67 -24.29
N VAL A 110 -7.56 -7.65 -25.57
CA VAL A 110 -8.38 -7.15 -26.68
C VAL A 110 -9.62 -8.00 -26.94
N ILE A 111 -9.51 -9.33 -26.93
CA ILE A 111 -10.63 -10.20 -27.31
C ILE A 111 -11.79 -10.04 -26.33
N ASN A 112 -11.52 -10.10 -25.03
CA ASN A 112 -12.56 -9.95 -24.01
C ASN A 112 -13.16 -8.54 -24.02
N ARG A 113 -12.33 -7.51 -24.19
CA ARG A 113 -12.77 -6.11 -24.31
C ARG A 113 -13.67 -5.92 -25.53
N ASN A 114 -13.35 -6.55 -26.66
CA ASN A 114 -14.17 -6.51 -27.88
C ASN A 114 -15.51 -7.21 -27.70
N ILE A 115 -15.54 -8.38 -27.06
CA ILE A 115 -16.81 -9.07 -26.75
C ILE A 115 -17.71 -8.15 -25.91
N ARG A 116 -17.17 -7.56 -24.84
CA ARG A 116 -17.90 -6.60 -24.00
C ARG A 116 -18.36 -5.38 -24.80
N ASN A 117 -17.49 -4.77 -25.60
CA ASN A 117 -17.82 -3.57 -26.35
C ASN A 117 -18.86 -3.84 -27.44
N GLU A 118 -18.82 -4.99 -28.09
CA GLU A 118 -19.82 -5.37 -29.09
C GLU A 118 -21.17 -5.69 -28.46
N THR A 119 -21.21 -6.25 -27.24
CA THR A 119 -22.47 -6.74 -26.63
C THR A 119 -23.10 -5.78 -25.62
N VAL A 120 -22.29 -5.12 -24.78
CA VAL A 120 -22.75 -4.29 -23.65
C VAL A 120 -22.42 -2.83 -23.87
N GLY A 121 -21.19 -2.51 -24.26
CA GLY A 121 -20.71 -1.12 -24.34
C GLY A 121 -21.34 -0.34 -25.50
N HIS A 122 -21.30 -0.92 -26.69
CA HIS A 122 -21.76 -0.30 -27.94
C HIS A 122 -22.54 -1.29 -28.81
N PRO A 123 -23.69 -1.82 -28.33
CA PRO A 123 -24.49 -2.79 -29.07
C PRO A 123 -25.04 -2.25 -30.40
N ILE A 124 -25.08 -0.93 -30.58
CA ILE A 124 -25.40 -0.28 -31.85
C ILE A 124 -24.25 0.67 -32.21
N ARG A 125 -23.48 0.34 -33.25
CA ARG A 125 -22.36 1.16 -33.74
C ARG A 125 -22.80 1.92 -34.99
N LYS A 126 -22.52 3.22 -35.04
CA LYS A 126 -22.74 4.06 -36.22
C LYS A 126 -21.41 4.65 -36.67
N SER A 127 -21.16 4.63 -37.98
CA SER A 127 -20.03 5.35 -38.57
C SER A 127 -20.41 6.80 -38.83
N ILE A 128 -19.57 7.73 -38.38
CA ILE A 128 -19.67 9.14 -38.72
C ILE A 128 -18.94 9.33 -40.05
N GLN A 129 -19.68 9.57 -41.13
CA GLN A 129 -19.06 10.03 -42.36
C GLN A 129 -18.64 11.49 -42.15
N ARG A 130 -17.33 11.74 -41.97
CA ARG A 130 -16.83 13.11 -42.01
C ARG A 130 -17.04 13.63 -43.44
N PRO A 131 -17.58 14.85 -43.62
CA PRO A 131 -17.70 15.43 -44.95
C PRO A 131 -16.30 15.48 -45.58
N THR A 132 -16.15 14.90 -46.76
CA THR A 132 -14.93 15.00 -47.57
C THR A 132 -14.67 16.47 -47.88
N SER A 133 -13.42 16.89 -47.67
CA SER A 133 -12.93 18.27 -47.61
C SER A 133 -12.98 19.08 -48.92
N LEU A 134 -14.03 18.96 -49.72
CA LEU A 134 -14.16 19.66 -51.01
C LEU A 134 -15.60 20.14 -51.20
N GLY A 135 -15.96 21.25 -50.55
CA GLY A 135 -17.21 21.97 -50.82
C GLY A 135 -17.65 22.89 -49.67
N PRO A 136 -18.12 24.13 -49.94
CA PRO A 136 -18.47 25.12 -48.93
C PRO A 136 -19.88 24.89 -48.33
N GLN A 137 -20.22 23.64 -48.00
CA GLN A 137 -21.41 23.32 -47.19
C GLN A 137 -21.11 22.15 -46.26
N LYS A 138 -20.90 22.45 -44.96
CA LYS A 138 -20.87 21.46 -43.88
C LYS A 138 -22.27 20.86 -43.70
N GLN A 139 -22.66 19.89 -44.52
CA GLN A 139 -23.78 19.02 -44.15
C GLN A 139 -23.36 18.16 -42.94
N PRO A 140 -24.20 18.04 -41.90
CA PRO A 140 -23.92 17.11 -40.82
C PRO A 140 -23.78 15.70 -41.40
N GLY A 141 -22.65 15.05 -41.15
CA GLY A 141 -22.38 13.71 -41.65
C GLY A 141 -23.51 12.75 -41.31
N LYS A 142 -24.10 12.08 -42.31
CA LYS A 142 -25.15 11.09 -42.08
C LYS A 142 -24.56 9.91 -41.31
N ASN A 143 -25.01 9.73 -40.06
CA ASN A 143 -24.67 8.57 -39.26
C ASN A 143 -25.21 7.30 -39.95
N LYS A 144 -24.33 6.46 -40.47
CA LYS A 144 -24.72 5.17 -41.06
C LYS A 144 -24.51 4.06 -40.05
N LEU A 145 -25.53 3.21 -39.87
CA LEU A 145 -25.43 2.00 -39.05
C LEU A 145 -24.26 1.15 -39.58
N LEU A 146 -23.33 0.82 -38.68
CA LEU A 146 -22.19 -0.04 -38.96
C LEU A 146 -22.49 -1.46 -38.52
N SER A 147 -22.94 -1.62 -37.27
CA SER A 147 -23.30 -2.90 -36.71
C SER A 147 -24.36 -2.80 -35.62
N SER A 148 -25.12 -3.87 -35.42
CA SER A 148 -25.93 -4.08 -34.23
C SER A 148 -25.75 -5.50 -33.68
N THR A 149 -25.89 -5.66 -32.37
CA THR A 149 -25.82 -6.96 -31.69
C THR A 149 -27.03 -7.20 -30.80
N LEU A 150 -27.39 -8.47 -30.62
CA LEU A 150 -28.46 -8.88 -29.72
C LEU A 150 -28.13 -10.23 -29.09
N PHE A 151 -28.27 -10.35 -27.77
CA PHE A 151 -28.21 -11.66 -27.11
C PHE A 151 -29.32 -12.57 -27.66
N VAL A 152 -28.98 -13.84 -27.88
CA VAL A 152 -29.93 -14.87 -28.34
C VAL A 152 -30.22 -15.87 -27.24
N HIS A 153 -31.38 -16.54 -27.33
CA HIS A 153 -31.89 -17.49 -26.33
C HIS A 153 -30.96 -18.66 -26.02
N ASP A 154 -30.05 -18.98 -26.95
CA ASP A 154 -29.01 -20.00 -26.82
C ASP A 154 -27.88 -19.62 -25.85
N THR A 155 -27.91 -18.42 -25.25
CA THR A 155 -27.01 -18.06 -24.16
C THR A 155 -27.28 -18.98 -22.97
N THR A 156 -26.24 -19.70 -22.53
CA THR A 156 -26.31 -20.61 -21.38
C THR A 156 -25.26 -20.23 -20.33
N ASP A 157 -25.32 -20.94 -19.22
CA ASP A 157 -24.28 -21.04 -18.17
C ASP A 157 -22.87 -21.38 -18.67
N ARG A 158 -22.73 -21.88 -19.91
CA ARG A 158 -21.46 -22.38 -20.52
C ARG A 158 -20.97 -21.55 -21.71
N LYS A 159 -21.84 -20.72 -22.29
CA LYS A 159 -21.51 -19.88 -23.44
C LYS A 159 -22.31 -18.59 -23.49
N ILE A 160 -21.64 -17.53 -23.92
CA ILE A 160 -22.22 -16.26 -24.33
C ILE A 160 -22.54 -16.37 -25.82
N VAL A 161 -23.80 -16.15 -26.19
CA VAL A 161 -24.24 -16.19 -27.61
C VAL A 161 -24.98 -14.92 -27.98
N TYR A 162 -24.54 -14.28 -29.06
CA TYR A 162 -25.22 -13.11 -29.60
C TYR A 162 -25.22 -13.14 -31.13
N GLY A 163 -26.29 -12.62 -31.70
CA GLY A 163 -26.38 -12.36 -33.13
C GLY A 163 -25.73 -11.01 -33.44
N ARG A 164 -24.84 -10.99 -34.43
CA ARG A 164 -24.21 -9.77 -34.96
C ARG A 164 -24.73 -9.49 -36.36
N TYR A 165 -25.16 -8.26 -36.59
CA TYR A 165 -25.60 -7.75 -37.88
C TYR A 165 -24.61 -6.67 -38.32
N HIS A 166 -23.81 -6.92 -39.35
CA HIS A 166 -22.77 -5.98 -39.80
C HIS A 166 -23.04 -5.49 -41.22
N ARG A 167 -22.63 -4.25 -41.52
CA ARG A 167 -22.76 -3.69 -42.87
C ARG A 167 -22.08 -4.56 -43.93
N ASP A 168 -20.90 -5.07 -43.63
CA ASP A 168 -20.11 -5.90 -44.56
C ASP A 168 -20.79 -7.24 -44.89
N SER A 169 -21.65 -7.74 -44.00
CA SER A 169 -22.47 -8.93 -44.25
C SER A 169 -23.85 -8.60 -44.83
N ASN A 170 -24.08 -7.38 -45.31
CA ASN A 170 -25.41 -6.85 -45.68
C ASN A 170 -26.44 -7.05 -44.57
N PHE A 171 -26.02 -6.90 -43.31
CA PHE A 171 -26.82 -7.14 -42.12
C PHE A 171 -27.46 -8.54 -42.07
N LYS A 172 -26.82 -9.55 -42.67
CA LYS A 172 -27.14 -10.95 -42.36
C LYS A 172 -26.65 -11.28 -40.96
N MET A 173 -27.49 -11.99 -40.21
CA MET A 173 -27.18 -12.41 -38.85
C MET A 173 -26.00 -13.39 -38.85
N GLU A 174 -24.99 -13.07 -38.06
CA GLU A 174 -23.85 -13.94 -37.76
C GLU A 174 -23.93 -14.30 -36.28
N ALA A 175 -24.07 -15.59 -35.96
CA ALA A 175 -24.02 -16.07 -34.58
C ALA A 175 -22.58 -16.05 -34.06
N LYS A 176 -22.33 -15.27 -33.01
CA LYS A 176 -21.08 -15.27 -32.27
C LYS A 176 -21.24 -16.09 -31.00
N ILE A 177 -20.32 -17.03 -30.79
CA ILE A 177 -20.32 -17.95 -29.64
C ILE A 177 -18.99 -17.81 -28.93
N HIS A 178 -19.03 -17.54 -27.63
CA HIS A 178 -17.85 -17.51 -26.77
C HIS A 178 -18.09 -18.34 -25.52
N PHE A 179 -17.23 -19.33 -25.25
CA PHE A 179 -17.33 -20.13 -24.04
C PHE A 179 -16.82 -19.36 -22.83
N TRP A 180 -17.50 -19.50 -21.69
CA TRP A 180 -17.10 -18.86 -20.44
C TRP A 180 -15.70 -19.26 -20.00
N LYS A 181 -15.35 -20.54 -20.23
CA LYS A 181 -14.02 -21.07 -19.93
C LYS A 181 -12.95 -20.28 -20.66
N ASP A 182 -13.14 -19.99 -21.96
CA ASP A 182 -12.13 -19.29 -22.76
C ASP A 182 -12.05 -17.81 -22.36
N VAL A 183 -13.19 -17.15 -22.13
CA VAL A 183 -13.25 -15.77 -21.63
C VAL A 183 -12.52 -15.65 -20.29
N SER A 184 -12.81 -16.57 -19.37
CA SER A 184 -12.19 -16.65 -18.05
C SER A 184 -10.69 -16.93 -18.12
N GLN A 185 -10.26 -17.86 -18.96
CA GLN A 185 -8.85 -18.24 -19.08
C GLN A 185 -8.02 -17.09 -19.66
N ARG A 186 -8.52 -16.41 -20.70
CA ARG A 186 -7.85 -15.21 -21.23
C ARG A 186 -7.75 -14.13 -20.16
N HIS A 187 -8.85 -13.87 -19.45
CA HIS A 187 -8.85 -12.84 -18.40
C HIS A 187 -7.85 -13.17 -17.29
N ASN A 188 -7.85 -14.41 -16.79
CA ASN A 188 -6.91 -14.82 -15.75
C ASN A 188 -5.46 -14.68 -16.21
N LYS A 189 -5.13 -15.07 -17.45
CA LYS A 189 -3.79 -14.89 -18.03
C LYS A 189 -3.38 -13.42 -18.13
N PHE A 190 -4.31 -12.55 -18.54
CA PHE A 190 -4.09 -11.12 -18.59
C PHE A 190 -3.81 -10.56 -17.20
N ILE A 191 -4.64 -10.87 -16.20
CA ILE A 191 -4.45 -10.38 -14.83
C ILE A 191 -3.14 -10.88 -14.25
N GLU A 192 -2.87 -12.17 -14.37
CA GLU A 192 -1.67 -12.80 -13.82
C GLU A 192 -0.38 -12.17 -14.39
N SER A 193 -0.28 -12.04 -15.71
CA SER A 193 0.92 -11.48 -16.35
C SER A 193 1.18 -10.02 -15.95
N ASN A 194 0.13 -9.22 -15.81
CA ASN A 194 0.27 -7.80 -15.45
C ASN A 194 0.56 -7.64 -13.97
N LEU A 195 -0.07 -8.42 -13.09
CA LEU A 195 0.25 -8.42 -11.65
C LEU A 195 1.70 -8.86 -11.41
N ASP A 196 2.20 -9.86 -12.13
CA ASP A 196 3.61 -10.28 -12.06
C ASP A 196 4.55 -9.16 -12.49
N PHE A 197 4.20 -8.45 -13.56
CA PHE A 197 4.98 -7.33 -14.04
C PHE A 197 5.02 -6.17 -13.03
N ILE A 198 3.88 -5.88 -12.38
CA ILE A 198 3.76 -4.86 -11.33
C ILE A 198 4.58 -5.28 -10.09
N LEU A 199 4.45 -6.52 -9.63
CA LEU A 199 5.22 -7.05 -8.50
C LEU A 199 6.72 -7.00 -8.75
N LYS A 200 7.17 -7.32 -9.97
CA LYS A 200 8.58 -7.17 -10.36
C LYS A 200 9.04 -5.72 -10.26
N LYS A 201 8.22 -4.76 -10.70
CA LYS A 201 8.53 -3.33 -10.57
C LYS A 201 8.62 -2.92 -9.11
N ILE A 202 7.70 -3.40 -8.27
CA ILE A 202 7.71 -3.17 -6.82
C ILE A 202 8.98 -3.75 -6.18
N GLY A 203 9.37 -4.97 -6.54
CA GLY A 203 10.60 -5.60 -6.05
C GLY A 203 11.84 -4.73 -6.29
N ILE A 204 11.99 -4.17 -7.49
CA ILE A 204 13.09 -3.23 -7.81
C ILE A 204 13.05 -1.98 -6.92
N LEU A 205 11.86 -1.44 -6.63
CA LEU A 205 11.70 -0.28 -5.76
C LEU A 205 12.10 -0.60 -4.31
N LEU A 206 11.68 -1.77 -3.81
CA LEU A 206 12.01 -2.26 -2.48
C LEU A 206 13.51 -2.56 -2.35
N GLU A 207 14.14 -3.19 -3.34
CA GLU A 207 15.59 -3.42 -3.36
C GLU A 207 16.37 -2.11 -3.26
N ASN A 208 15.95 -1.09 -4.00
CA ASN A 208 16.57 0.23 -3.94
C ASN A 208 16.38 0.89 -2.58
N PHE A 209 15.19 0.75 -1.97
CA PHE A 209 14.94 1.25 -0.62
C PHE A 209 15.79 0.52 0.43
N GLY A 210 15.84 -0.82 0.36
CA GLY A 210 16.65 -1.67 1.23
C GLY A 210 18.13 -1.34 1.17
N LYS A 211 18.69 -1.11 -0.03
CA LYS A 211 20.07 -0.62 -0.19
C LYS A 211 20.31 0.69 0.55
N ASN A 212 19.37 1.65 0.49
CA ASN A 212 19.51 2.92 1.21
C ASN A 212 19.46 2.73 2.74
N LEU A 213 18.67 1.77 3.24
CA LEU A 213 18.65 1.44 4.66
C LEU A 213 19.98 0.81 5.10
N ILE A 214 20.51 -0.14 4.32
CA ILE A 214 21.81 -0.78 4.59
C ILE A 214 22.94 0.28 4.58
N ASP A 215 22.95 1.16 3.59
CA ASP A 215 23.94 2.26 3.52
C ASP A 215 23.88 3.16 4.77
N LEU A 216 22.67 3.46 5.26
CA LEU A 216 22.49 4.24 6.49
C LEU A 216 22.97 3.45 7.71
N TYR A 217 22.60 2.17 7.83
CA TYR A 217 23.01 1.28 8.92
C TYR A 217 24.55 1.15 9.04
N GLN A 218 25.25 1.14 7.90
CA GLN A 218 26.71 1.08 7.90
C GLN A 218 27.39 2.40 8.28
N THR A 219 26.69 3.54 8.17
CA THR A 219 27.30 4.86 8.26
C THR A 219 26.77 5.74 9.40
N PHE A 220 25.63 5.41 10.03
CA PHE A 220 24.99 6.30 11.00
C PHE A 220 25.86 6.60 12.23
N ASN A 221 26.65 5.63 12.70
CA ASN A 221 27.55 5.78 13.86
C ASN A 221 28.78 6.65 13.59
N ILE A 222 29.17 6.85 12.32
CA ILE A 222 30.34 7.66 11.94
C ILE A 222 29.95 9.01 11.35
N MET A 223 28.66 9.21 11.05
CA MET A 223 28.15 10.44 10.46
C MET A 223 28.02 11.54 11.52
N PRO A 224 28.37 12.81 11.22
CA PRO A 224 28.04 13.92 12.10
C PRO A 224 26.54 13.97 12.40
N PHE A 225 26.17 14.13 13.66
CA PHE A 225 24.78 14.00 14.11
C PHE A 225 23.77 14.85 13.32
N ASN A 226 24.08 16.13 13.07
CA ASN A 226 23.19 17.02 12.32
C ASN A 226 22.97 16.52 10.87
N SER A 227 24.00 15.93 10.26
CA SER A 227 23.91 15.31 8.93
C SER A 227 23.05 14.05 8.99
N LEU A 228 23.19 13.24 10.03
CA LEU A 228 22.37 12.04 10.25
C LEU A 228 20.88 12.40 10.34
N VAL A 229 20.53 13.36 11.21
CA VAL A 229 19.15 13.84 11.35
C VAL A 229 18.59 14.33 10.02
N THR A 230 19.39 15.07 9.25
CA THR A 230 18.98 15.56 7.91
C THR A 230 18.74 14.42 6.91
N VAL A 231 19.56 13.37 6.93
CA VAL A 231 19.38 12.19 6.06
C VAL A 231 18.10 11.45 6.43
N VAL A 232 17.89 11.21 7.73
CA VAL A 232 16.70 10.54 8.27
C VAL A 232 15.44 11.33 7.93
N GLU A 233 15.41 12.64 8.15
CA GLU A 233 14.26 13.50 7.84
C GLU A 233 13.87 13.46 6.35
N ARG A 234 14.85 13.37 5.45
CA ARG A 234 14.61 13.43 4.01
C ARG A 234 14.19 12.11 3.39
N ARG A 235 14.57 10.97 3.99
CA ARG A 235 14.44 9.65 3.37
C ARG A 235 13.66 8.64 4.21
N PHE A 236 13.65 8.82 5.54
CA PHE A 236 13.20 7.85 6.53
C PHE A 236 12.37 8.55 7.63
N GLU A 237 11.57 9.53 7.24
CA GLU A 237 10.90 10.47 8.15
C GLU A 237 9.98 9.82 9.19
N LYS A 238 9.60 8.57 9.01
CA LYS A 238 8.68 7.86 9.91
C LYS A 238 9.28 7.59 11.28
N ILE A 239 10.58 7.35 11.38
CA ILE A 239 11.22 7.16 12.69
C ILE A 239 11.12 8.41 13.57
N LEU A 240 11.08 9.60 12.95
CA LEU A 240 10.97 10.88 13.66
C LEU A 240 9.57 11.10 14.25
N LEU A 241 8.59 10.25 13.90
CA LEU A 241 7.22 10.30 14.43
C LEU A 241 6.99 9.34 15.60
N ILE A 242 8.01 8.54 15.99
CA ILE A 242 7.87 7.56 17.07
C ILE A 242 7.78 8.26 18.42
N GLU A 243 8.66 9.24 18.67
CA GLU A 243 8.73 9.99 19.92
C GLU A 243 8.79 11.48 19.64
N TYR A 244 8.17 12.28 20.50
CA TYR A 244 8.23 13.75 20.39
C TYR A 244 9.68 14.28 20.37
N VAL A 245 10.56 13.67 21.17
CA VAL A 245 11.97 14.08 21.25
C VAL A 245 12.79 13.77 20.00
N PHE A 246 12.22 13.03 19.04
CA PHE A 246 12.87 12.78 17.75
C PHE A 246 12.53 13.84 16.70
N ASP A 247 11.81 14.90 17.05
CA ASP A 247 11.72 16.08 16.21
C ASP A 247 13.14 16.60 15.87
N PRO A 248 13.45 16.89 14.59
CA PRO A 248 14.78 17.33 14.18
C PRO A 248 15.32 18.55 14.95
N LEU A 249 14.46 19.51 15.31
CA LEU A 249 14.89 20.70 16.06
C LEU A 249 15.25 20.32 17.50
N VAL A 250 14.45 19.45 18.12
CA VAL A 250 14.70 18.93 19.47
C VAL A 250 16.00 18.12 19.51
N LEU A 251 16.19 17.19 18.57
CA LEU A 251 17.40 16.37 18.46
C LEU A 251 18.66 17.24 18.32
N ASN A 252 18.63 18.21 17.41
CA ASN A 252 19.77 19.11 17.19
C ASN A 252 20.07 19.98 18.43
N ARG A 253 19.02 20.46 19.13
CA ARG A 253 19.19 21.20 20.39
C ARG A 253 19.77 20.30 21.48
N ALA A 254 19.30 19.08 21.65
CA ALA A 254 19.85 18.12 22.62
C ALA A 254 21.32 17.79 22.31
N ASN A 255 21.68 17.58 21.05
CA ASN A 255 23.06 17.32 20.66
C ASN A 255 23.99 18.50 20.99
N LEU A 256 23.55 19.74 20.76
CA LEU A 256 24.33 20.94 21.12
C LEU A 256 24.60 21.02 22.64
N HIS A 257 23.63 20.60 23.46
CA HIS A 257 23.72 20.63 24.92
C HIS A 257 24.25 19.32 25.54
N SER A 258 24.62 18.32 24.73
CA SER A 258 25.03 16.98 25.19
C SER A 258 26.14 16.97 26.25
N HIS A 259 27.06 17.94 26.20
CA HIS A 259 28.15 18.09 27.18
C HIS A 259 27.75 18.83 28.46
N SER A 260 26.59 19.49 28.48
CA SER A 260 26.16 20.30 29.63
C SER A 260 25.47 19.48 30.72
N HIS A 261 24.73 18.44 30.34
CA HIS A 261 24.06 17.54 31.29
C HIS A 261 23.75 16.17 30.66
N PRO A 262 23.84 15.05 31.42
CA PRO A 262 23.53 13.70 30.94
C PRO A 262 22.14 13.51 30.31
N ARG A 263 21.17 14.37 30.66
CA ARG A 263 19.80 14.35 30.12
C ARG A 263 19.76 14.51 28.61
N TYR A 264 20.60 15.37 28.05
CA TYR A 264 20.59 15.65 26.62
C TYR A 264 21.32 14.54 25.86
N GLN A 265 22.40 14.02 26.44
CA GLN A 265 23.07 12.83 25.94
C GLN A 265 22.13 11.61 25.94
N ASN A 266 21.25 11.49 26.93
CA ASN A 266 20.22 10.46 26.98
C ASN A 266 19.30 10.49 25.75
N VAL A 267 18.78 11.66 25.39
CA VAL A 267 17.92 11.83 24.20
C VAL A 267 18.67 11.44 22.92
N VAL A 268 19.91 11.90 22.76
CA VAL A 268 20.76 11.56 21.61
C VAL A 268 21.02 10.06 21.54
N GLY A 269 21.38 9.44 22.67
CA GLY A 269 21.63 8.00 22.75
C GLY A 269 20.37 7.16 22.48
N GLN A 270 19.21 7.62 22.96
CA GLN A 270 17.92 6.98 22.68
C GLN A 270 17.61 7.02 21.19
N PHE A 271 17.84 8.16 20.52
CA PHE A 271 17.67 8.26 19.07
C PHE A 271 18.57 7.28 18.31
N TYR A 272 19.86 7.19 18.66
CA TYR A 272 20.78 6.24 18.03
C TYR A 272 20.32 4.79 18.21
N LYS A 273 19.92 4.41 19.43
CA LYS A 273 19.44 3.06 19.72
C LYS A 273 18.17 2.73 18.95
N THR A 274 17.16 3.61 18.99
CA THR A 274 15.92 3.39 18.24
C THR A 274 16.18 3.34 16.73
N LEU A 275 17.10 4.16 16.22
CA LEU A 275 17.49 4.11 14.81
C LEU A 275 18.12 2.78 14.43
N GLU A 276 19.00 2.24 15.26
CA GLU A 276 19.62 0.94 15.04
C GLU A 276 18.59 -0.20 15.04
N ASP A 277 17.71 -0.23 16.05
CA ASP A 277 16.63 -1.22 16.18
C ASP A 277 15.69 -1.14 14.96
N TRP A 278 15.22 0.07 14.63
CA TRP A 278 14.33 0.32 13.49
C TRP A 278 14.96 -0.05 12.14
N LEU A 279 16.23 0.29 11.91
CA LEU A 279 16.94 -0.10 10.69
C LEU A 279 17.03 -1.61 10.55
N THR A 280 17.32 -2.31 11.65
CA THR A 280 17.43 -3.78 11.67
C THR A 280 16.08 -4.41 11.29
N GLU A 281 14.99 -3.97 11.93
CA GLU A 281 13.64 -4.47 11.67
C GLU A 281 13.17 -4.20 10.24
N GLU A 282 13.39 -2.99 9.71
CA GLU A 282 12.95 -2.62 8.36
C GLU A 282 13.77 -3.32 7.27
N ILE A 283 15.09 -3.49 7.47
CA ILE A 283 15.95 -4.25 6.55
C ILE A 283 15.46 -5.70 6.49
N GLN A 284 15.28 -6.35 7.64
CA GLN A 284 14.79 -7.73 7.71
C GLN A 284 13.43 -7.86 7.03
N SER A 285 12.49 -6.95 7.30
CA SER A 285 11.18 -7.01 6.67
C SER A 285 11.23 -6.87 5.15
N ILE A 286 12.11 -6.02 4.61
CA ILE A 286 12.25 -5.87 3.17
C ILE A 286 12.84 -7.14 2.57
N GLU A 287 13.83 -7.76 3.22
CA GLU A 287 14.40 -9.03 2.78
C GLU A 287 13.37 -10.16 2.77
N GLU A 288 12.51 -10.24 3.78
CA GLU A 288 11.39 -11.19 3.83
C GLU A 288 10.43 -10.96 2.67
N LEU A 289 10.00 -9.71 2.44
CA LEU A 289 9.07 -9.37 1.36
C LEU A 289 9.65 -9.63 -0.04
N ILE A 290 10.92 -9.30 -0.26
CA ILE A 290 11.61 -9.59 -1.52
C ILE A 290 11.77 -11.10 -1.69
N GLY A 291 12.15 -11.80 -0.62
CA GLY A 291 12.30 -13.24 -0.58
C GLY A 291 11.00 -13.99 -0.88
N GLU A 292 9.88 -13.54 -0.34
CA GLU A 292 8.55 -14.09 -0.60
C GLU A 292 8.01 -13.69 -1.98
N ALA A 293 8.17 -12.43 -2.39
CA ALA A 293 7.61 -11.91 -3.66
C ALA A 293 8.34 -12.40 -4.92
N LEU A 294 9.62 -12.78 -4.84
CA LEU A 294 10.45 -13.07 -6.01
C LEU A 294 10.89 -14.54 -6.14
N ARG A 295 10.61 -15.40 -5.16
CA ARG A 295 10.94 -16.85 -5.24
C ARG A 295 10.05 -17.64 -6.19
N GLU A 296 8.84 -17.16 -6.51
CA GLU A 296 7.86 -17.90 -7.34
C GLU A 296 7.71 -17.40 -8.78
N ILE A 297 8.35 -16.28 -9.16
CA ILE A 297 8.38 -15.85 -10.55
C ILE A 297 9.46 -16.67 -11.25
N PRO A 298 9.14 -17.55 -12.23
CA PRO A 298 10.09 -18.51 -12.77
C PRO A 298 11.29 -17.81 -13.39
N PHE A 299 12.36 -17.73 -12.61
CA PHE A 299 13.72 -17.59 -13.09
C PHE A 299 14.16 -19.02 -13.41
N HIS A 300 14.57 -19.31 -14.65
CA HIS A 300 15.25 -20.58 -14.93
C HIS A 300 16.56 -20.63 -14.12
N ARG A 301 16.49 -21.19 -12.92
CA ARG A 301 17.60 -21.84 -12.21
C ARG A 301 17.03 -22.88 -11.26
N GLU A 302 17.42 -24.12 -11.51
CA GLU A 302 17.22 -25.26 -10.64
C GLU A 302 17.87 -24.99 -9.26
N ILE A 303 17.14 -25.25 -8.18
CA ILE A 303 17.44 -26.26 -7.14
C ILE A 303 16.37 -26.15 -6.03
N SER A 304 16.13 -27.31 -5.42
CA SER A 304 14.95 -27.81 -4.74
C SER A 304 14.66 -27.33 -3.30
N SER A 305 13.38 -27.58 -2.93
CA SER A 305 12.79 -28.00 -1.65
C SER A 305 12.42 -26.98 -0.55
N SER A 306 11.12 -26.66 -0.50
CA SER A 306 10.10 -27.00 0.53
C SER A 306 10.33 -26.71 2.02
N ASN A 307 9.51 -25.84 2.62
CA ASN A 307 8.33 -26.24 3.42
C ASN A 307 7.53 -25.02 3.91
N ASN A 308 6.21 -25.08 3.72
CA ASN A 308 5.22 -24.11 4.20
C ASN A 308 4.96 -24.27 5.70
N ASN A 309 4.62 -23.15 6.35
CA ASN A 309 3.51 -23.05 7.30
C ASN A 309 3.01 -21.60 7.32
N ASN A 310 1.78 -21.40 6.81
CA ASN A 310 1.09 -20.12 6.87
C ASN A 310 0.45 -19.95 8.24
N GLU A 311 0.82 -18.91 8.97
CA GLU A 311 -0.03 -18.34 10.03
C GLU A 311 -0.45 -16.92 9.65
N VAL A 312 -1.76 -16.71 9.72
CA VAL A 312 -2.45 -15.44 9.47
C VAL A 312 -2.21 -14.52 10.66
N TYR A 313 -1.49 -13.41 10.46
CA TYR A 313 -1.40 -12.35 11.47
C TYR A 313 -2.37 -11.22 11.14
N ASN A 314 -3.37 -11.08 12.01
CA ASN A 314 -4.09 -9.83 12.21
C ASN A 314 -3.09 -8.77 12.69
N THR A 315 -2.83 -7.75 11.89
CA THR A 315 -2.14 -6.54 12.34
C THR A 315 -3.15 -5.60 13.00
N ASP A 316 -3.43 -5.86 14.28
CA ASP A 316 -3.85 -4.80 15.19
C ASP A 316 -2.61 -3.96 15.55
N LEU A 317 -2.78 -2.63 15.56
CA LEU A 317 -1.75 -1.70 16.01
C LEU A 317 -1.30 -2.08 17.43
N TYR A 318 -0.04 -2.52 17.55
CA TYR A 318 0.60 -2.73 18.85
C TYR A 318 0.81 -1.38 19.54
N SER A 319 -0.02 -1.09 20.53
CA SER A 319 0.41 -0.38 21.73
C SER A 319 1.35 -1.31 22.50
N ILE A 320 2.64 -1.00 22.52
CA ILE A 320 3.65 -1.75 23.29
C ILE A 320 3.40 -1.46 24.79
N GLU A 321 2.59 -2.30 25.43
CA GLU A 321 2.57 -2.40 26.89
C GLU A 321 3.72 -3.32 27.32
N SER A 322 4.82 -2.72 27.79
CA SER A 322 5.91 -3.44 28.43
C SER A 322 5.43 -4.12 29.70
N ARG A 323 5.47 -5.47 29.73
CA ARG A 323 5.19 -6.26 30.94
C ARG A 323 6.43 -6.28 31.85
N LEU A 324 6.32 -5.71 33.05
CA LEU A 324 7.32 -5.81 34.12
C LEU A 324 6.72 -6.35 35.44
N PRO A 325 7.54 -6.95 36.33
CA PRO A 325 7.11 -7.65 37.55
C PRO A 325 6.52 -6.72 38.64
N GLY A 326 5.81 -7.31 39.59
CA GLY A 326 4.77 -6.70 40.44
C GLY A 326 5.11 -5.53 41.37
N GLU A 327 6.38 -5.14 41.55
CA GLU A 327 6.76 -3.93 42.32
C GLU A 327 7.13 -2.74 41.41
N MET A 328 7.57 -2.99 40.16
CA MET A 328 7.96 -1.99 39.16
C MET A 328 6.79 -1.19 38.58
N LYS A 329 5.56 -1.71 38.70
CA LYS A 329 4.34 -1.08 38.18
C LYS A 329 4.05 0.28 38.81
N GLY A 330 4.55 0.53 40.03
CA GLY A 330 4.23 1.74 40.77
C GLY A 330 4.93 3.01 40.24
N CYS A 331 6.24 2.95 39.99
CA CYS A 331 7.01 4.12 39.55
C CYS A 331 6.81 4.43 38.07
N THR A 332 6.73 3.38 37.24
CA THR A 332 6.44 3.50 35.80
C THR A 332 5.05 4.07 35.54
N TYR A 333 4.05 3.65 36.33
CA TYR A 333 2.71 4.22 36.27
C TYR A 333 2.71 5.70 36.65
N ASP A 334 3.31 6.08 37.77
CA ASP A 334 3.33 7.48 38.20
C ASP A 334 4.07 8.36 37.21
N LEU A 335 5.24 7.93 36.70
CA LEU A 335 5.97 8.63 35.65
C LEU A 335 5.11 8.76 34.39
N GLY A 336 4.43 7.69 33.97
CA GLY A 336 3.53 7.73 32.81
C GLY A 336 2.41 8.77 32.94
N LYS A 337 1.97 9.09 34.17
CA LYS A 337 1.01 10.16 34.42
C LYS A 337 1.61 11.57 34.40
N LEU A 338 2.93 11.68 34.41
CA LEU A 338 3.65 12.95 34.22
C LEU A 338 3.90 13.28 32.75
N VAL A 339 3.59 12.39 31.80
CA VAL A 339 3.71 12.72 30.36
C VAL A 339 2.87 13.96 30.03
N ASP A 340 1.63 14.01 30.51
CA ASP A 340 0.77 15.18 30.38
C ASP A 340 1.04 16.19 31.50
N ARG A 341 1.86 17.19 31.18
CA ARG A 341 2.19 18.32 32.08
C ARG A 341 0.97 19.12 32.54
N ASN A 342 -0.17 19.06 31.85
CA ASN A 342 -1.39 19.80 32.21
C ASN A 342 -2.42 18.92 32.95
N HIS A 343 -2.06 17.67 33.25
CA HIS A 343 -2.93 16.76 33.97
C HIS A 343 -3.31 17.34 35.34
N GLY A 344 -4.61 17.35 35.68
CA GLY A 344 -5.11 17.95 36.93
C GLY A 344 -4.54 17.33 38.21
N MET A 345 -4.06 16.07 38.11
CA MET A 345 -3.42 15.34 39.21
C MET A 345 -1.88 15.29 39.11
N TRP A 346 -1.26 16.14 38.29
CA TRP A 346 0.19 16.12 38.06
C TRP A 346 1.00 16.18 39.37
N GLU A 347 0.66 17.12 40.26
CA GLU A 347 1.33 17.29 41.56
C GLU A 347 1.20 16.07 42.47
N TYR A 348 0.08 15.36 42.39
CA TYR A 348 -0.15 14.13 43.14
C TYR A 348 0.77 13.00 42.66
N PHE A 349 0.85 12.77 41.35
CA PHE A 349 1.74 11.75 40.79
C PHE A 349 3.21 12.09 40.99
N TYR A 350 3.57 13.37 40.85
CA TYR A 350 4.92 13.86 41.14
C TYR A 350 5.32 13.57 42.60
N THR A 351 4.46 13.92 43.56
CA THR A 351 4.74 13.70 44.99
C THR A 351 4.82 12.21 45.32
N THR A 352 3.98 11.40 44.69
CA THR A 352 3.97 9.95 44.86
C THR A 352 5.27 9.34 44.33
N LEU A 353 5.68 9.69 43.11
CA LEU A 353 6.94 9.23 42.51
C LEU A 353 8.16 9.67 43.34
N LYS A 354 8.18 10.95 43.77
CA LYS A 354 9.24 11.48 44.63
C LYS A 354 9.36 10.69 45.94
N SER A 355 8.24 10.35 46.58
CA SER A 355 8.25 9.56 47.82
C SER A 355 8.80 8.15 47.64
N LYS A 356 8.57 7.55 46.46
CA LYS A 356 9.08 6.22 46.11
C LYS A 356 10.60 6.22 45.82
N CYS A 357 11.14 7.36 45.39
CA CYS A 357 12.55 7.53 45.02
C CYS A 357 13.39 8.25 46.09
N ILE A 358 12.98 8.24 47.37
CA ILE A 358 13.55 9.09 48.42
C ILE A 358 15.05 8.88 48.70
N ASN A 359 15.61 7.73 48.31
CA ASN A 359 17.03 7.39 48.49
C ASN A 359 17.83 7.46 47.17
N GLN A 360 17.24 8.01 46.11
CA GLN A 360 17.84 8.06 44.77
C GLN A 360 18.09 9.51 44.36
N ASP A 361 19.16 10.11 44.89
CA ASP A 361 19.52 11.52 44.65
C ASP A 361 19.52 11.93 43.17
N PRO A 362 20.02 11.12 42.22
CA PRO A 362 19.97 11.47 40.79
C PRO A 362 18.53 11.64 40.29
N ILE A 363 17.62 10.76 40.71
CA ILE A 363 16.20 10.81 40.32
C ILE A 363 15.49 11.99 40.99
N LEU A 364 15.77 12.25 42.27
CA LEU A 364 15.15 13.36 43.01
C LEU A 364 15.54 14.72 42.43
N ASN A 365 16.82 14.93 42.16
CA ASN A 365 17.31 16.17 41.54
C ASN A 365 16.67 16.39 40.18
N GLU A 366 16.53 15.31 39.41
CA GLU A 366 15.93 15.34 38.09
C GLU A 366 14.42 15.60 38.14
N LEU A 367 13.71 15.03 39.11
CA LEU A 367 12.28 15.29 39.34
C LEU A 367 12.03 16.77 39.71
N GLU A 368 12.86 17.37 40.56
CA GLU A 368 12.75 18.80 40.86
C GLU A 368 12.95 19.66 39.61
N PHE A 369 13.92 19.29 38.76
CA PHE A 369 14.12 19.98 37.48
C PHE A 369 12.92 19.81 36.54
N LEU A 370 12.37 18.60 36.43
CA LEU A 370 11.17 18.32 35.64
C LEU A 370 10.01 19.24 36.06
N ARG A 371 9.80 19.39 37.37
CA ARG A 371 8.78 20.27 37.94
C ARG A 371 9.03 21.74 37.63
N ALA A 372 10.27 22.21 37.78
CA ALA A 372 10.65 23.58 37.48
C ALA A 372 10.51 23.91 35.98
N SER A 373 10.70 22.92 35.12
CA SER A 373 10.69 23.05 33.66
C SER A 373 9.31 22.82 33.02
N ARG A 374 8.23 22.79 33.81
CA ARG A 374 6.88 22.45 33.33
C ARG A 374 6.38 23.30 32.16
N LEU A 375 6.88 24.52 32.00
CA LEU A 375 6.53 25.42 30.89
C LEU A 375 7.51 25.39 29.71
N ASP A 376 8.71 24.81 29.88
CA ASP A 376 9.68 24.62 28.79
C ASP A 376 9.58 23.17 28.30
N GLU A 377 8.95 23.00 27.14
CA GLU A 377 8.69 21.68 26.55
C GLU A 377 9.96 20.87 26.29
N PHE A 378 11.03 21.53 25.85
CA PHE A 378 12.28 20.85 25.55
C PHE A 378 12.92 20.31 26.83
N GLU A 379 13.03 21.17 27.84
CA GLU A 379 13.64 20.80 29.13
C GLU A 379 12.79 19.76 29.87
N TYR A 380 11.48 19.90 29.81
CA TYR A 380 10.54 18.95 30.38
C TYR A 380 10.70 17.56 29.77
N CYS A 381 10.67 17.44 28.44
CA CYS A 381 10.80 16.16 27.77
C CYS A 381 12.18 15.53 27.99
N CYS A 382 13.27 16.30 27.86
CA CYS A 382 14.62 15.77 28.11
C CYS A 382 14.76 15.22 29.53
N SER A 383 14.18 15.92 30.51
CA SER A 383 14.17 15.48 31.90
C SER A 383 13.33 14.23 32.10
N PHE A 384 12.14 14.19 31.50
CA PHE A 384 11.22 13.04 31.56
C PHE A 384 11.89 11.74 31.08
N PHE A 385 12.46 11.75 29.88
CA PHE A 385 13.13 10.56 29.32
C PHE A 385 14.39 10.18 30.10
N TYR A 386 15.05 11.15 30.73
CA TYR A 386 16.20 10.85 31.57
C TYR A 386 15.79 10.18 32.89
N ILE A 387 14.71 10.62 33.53
CA ILE A 387 14.12 9.95 34.71
C ILE A 387 13.71 8.53 34.34
N GLU A 388 13.09 8.35 33.18
CA GLU A 388 12.70 7.03 32.69
C GLU A 388 13.91 6.09 32.59
N ARG A 389 15.04 6.56 32.03
CA ARG A 389 16.27 5.77 31.99
C ARG A 389 16.79 5.47 33.40
N LEU A 390 16.90 6.48 34.26
CA LEU A 390 17.42 6.31 35.63
C LEU A 390 16.60 5.27 36.41
N LEU A 391 15.27 5.30 36.27
CA LEU A 391 14.39 4.33 36.91
C LEU A 391 14.62 2.90 36.37
N LYS A 392 14.86 2.73 35.07
CA LYS A 392 15.20 1.41 34.48
C LYS A 392 16.56 0.87 34.92
N GLU A 393 17.48 1.74 35.34
CA GLU A 393 18.83 1.36 35.80
C GLU A 393 18.90 1.09 37.31
N THR A 394 17.99 1.66 38.09
CA THR A 394 18.02 1.57 39.58
C THR A 394 16.93 0.71 40.18
N CYS A 395 15.83 0.46 39.45
CA CYS A 395 14.74 -0.42 39.84
C CYS A 395 14.68 -1.61 38.89
#